data_AF-A0AAU9SBR6-F1
#
_entry.id   AF-A0AAU9SBR6-F1
#
_cell.length_a   1.000
_cell.length_b   1.000
_cell.length_c   1.000
_cell.angle_alpha   90.00
_cell.angle_beta   90.00
_cell.angle_gamma   90.00
#
_symmetry.space_group_name_H-M   'P 1'
#
loop_
_entity.id
_entity.type
_entity.pdbx_description
1 polymer ?
#
loop_
_entity_poly.entity_id
_entity_poly.type
_entity_poly.pdbx_seq_one_letter_code
_entity_poly.pdbx_strand_id
1 'polypeptide(L)'
;NRRIVDEWYHKYRQYNALGYFPEGARHCYNLSIKQGINYLIRAGFAYGNYDGLNINPRFAILYIGPNLWASVYAEREVNLEIIHMAKSNSMQICLVKTGTTTHFISTLELRPLRNDAYSTQSGSLQLVCREFPKVELSIRVIKF
;
A
#
# COMPACT_ATOMS: atom_id res chain seq x y z
N ASN A 1 -15.70 6.07 3.40
CA ASN A 1 -14.72 6.63 2.45
C ASN A 1 -14.92 8.13 2.37
N ARG A 2 -13.86 8.93 2.55
CA ARG A 2 -13.91 10.40 2.46
C ARG A 2 -13.18 10.83 1.19
N ARG A 3 -13.78 11.75 0.42
CA ARG A 3 -13.14 12.36 -0.75
C ARG A 3 -12.16 13.43 -0.29
N ILE A 4 -10.98 13.46 -0.92
CA ILE A 4 -9.96 14.48 -0.68
C ILE A 4 -10.45 15.85 -1.20
N VAL A 5 -10.15 16.92 -0.46
CA VAL A 5 -10.53 18.30 -0.80
C VAL A 5 -9.79 18.76 -2.07
N ASP A 6 -10.49 19.39 -3.01
CA ASP A 6 -10.06 19.67 -4.40
C ASP A 6 -8.79 20.56 -4.56
N GLU A 7 -8.18 21.03 -3.47
CA GLU A 7 -6.98 21.88 -3.49
C GLU A 7 -5.67 21.10 -3.72
N TRP A 8 -5.71 19.76 -3.66
CA TRP A 8 -4.57 18.87 -3.93
C TRP A 8 -4.90 17.88 -5.06
N TYR A 9 -4.85 18.35 -6.30
CA TYR A 9 -5.15 17.54 -7.48
C TYR A 9 -4.05 16.49 -7.71
N HIS A 10 -4.22 15.27 -7.16
CA HIS A 10 -3.35 14.16 -7.51
C HIS A 10 -3.62 13.74 -8.95
N LYS A 11 -2.54 13.65 -9.76
CA LYS A 11 -2.61 13.29 -11.18
C LYS A 11 -3.35 11.97 -11.43
N TYR A 12 -3.43 11.10 -10.43
CA TYR A 12 -4.06 9.80 -10.53
C TYR A 12 -5.31 9.67 -9.66
N ARG A 13 -6.42 9.27 -10.30
CA ARG A 13 -7.74 9.12 -9.67
C ARG A 13 -7.75 8.17 -8.47
N GLN A 14 -6.81 7.22 -8.39
CA GLN A 14 -6.70 6.30 -7.26
C GLN A 14 -6.29 6.95 -5.94
N TYR A 15 -5.81 8.20 -5.94
CA TYR A 15 -5.50 8.94 -4.73
C TYR A 15 -6.63 9.84 -4.24
N ASN A 16 -7.74 9.94 -4.99
CA ASN A 16 -8.82 10.90 -4.67
C ASN A 16 -9.75 10.42 -3.56
N ALA A 17 -9.57 9.19 -3.07
CA ALA A 17 -10.30 8.60 -1.97
C ALA A 17 -9.34 7.81 -1.07
N LEU A 18 -9.66 7.80 0.22
CA LEU A 18 -8.89 7.06 1.21
C LEU A 18 -9.80 6.42 2.26
N GLY A 19 -9.33 5.30 2.80
CA GLY A 19 -9.81 4.73 4.05
C GLY A 19 -9.03 5.31 5.22
N TYR A 20 -9.73 5.82 6.23
CA TYR A 20 -9.14 6.31 7.49
C TYR A 20 -9.73 5.52 8.66
N PHE A 21 -8.92 5.30 9.69
CA PHE A 21 -9.27 4.45 10.82
C PHE A 21 -9.03 5.19 12.15
N PRO A 22 -10.06 5.91 12.67
CA PRO A 22 -9.89 6.79 13.82
C PRO A 22 -9.71 6.04 15.15
N GLU A 23 -10.38 4.90 15.33
CA GLU A 23 -10.44 4.16 16.60
C GLU A 23 -9.59 2.87 16.61
N GLY A 24 -9.01 2.48 15.48
CA GLY A 24 -8.19 1.27 15.38
C GLY A 24 -6.72 1.56 15.68
N ALA A 25 -6.07 0.75 16.52
CA ALA A 25 -4.60 0.74 16.59
C ALA A 25 -3.98 -0.04 15.42
N ARG A 26 -4.74 -1.00 14.88
CA ARG A 26 -4.31 -1.92 13.82
C ARG A 26 -5.49 -2.30 12.94
N HIS A 27 -5.33 -2.14 11.63
CA HIS A 27 -6.28 -2.59 10.63
C HIS A 27 -5.61 -3.60 9.68
N CYS A 28 -6.14 -4.81 9.56
CA CYS A 28 -5.56 -5.87 8.73
C CYS A 28 -6.48 -6.27 7.60
N TYR A 29 -5.94 -6.33 6.39
CA TYR A 29 -6.58 -6.90 5.21
C TYR A 29 -6.24 -8.38 5.10
N ASN A 30 -7.26 -9.23 5.17
CA ASN A 30 -7.11 -10.68 4.94
C ASN A 30 -7.29 -10.96 3.45
N LEU A 31 -6.22 -11.40 2.80
CA LEU A 31 -6.17 -11.63 1.35
C LEU A 31 -6.04 -13.14 1.09
N SER A 32 -6.96 -13.70 0.29
CA SER A 32 -6.87 -15.06 -0.21
C SER A 32 -5.94 -15.12 -1.41
N ILE A 33 -4.87 -15.90 -1.29
CA ILE A 33 -3.82 -16.03 -2.31
C ILE A 33 -3.46 -17.49 -2.54
N LYS A 34 -2.67 -17.76 -3.58
CA LYS A 34 -2.10 -19.10 -3.83
C LYS A 34 -0.68 -19.17 -3.29
N GLN A 35 -0.42 -20.19 -2.47
CA GLN A 35 0.91 -20.54 -1.99
C GLN A 35 1.89 -20.79 -3.15
N GLY A 36 3.15 -20.41 -2.97
CA GLY A 36 4.22 -20.62 -3.95
C GLY A 36 4.24 -19.63 -5.11
N ILE A 37 3.29 -18.68 -5.17
CA ILE A 37 3.26 -17.62 -6.17
C ILE A 37 3.88 -16.34 -5.61
N ASN A 38 4.63 -15.62 -6.44
CA ASN A 38 5.13 -14.28 -6.14
C ASN A 38 4.04 -13.24 -6.37
N TYR A 39 3.82 -12.35 -5.41
CA TYR A 39 2.86 -11.25 -5.51
C TYR A 39 3.59 -9.91 -5.46
N LEU A 40 3.26 -9.04 -6.41
CA LEU A 40 3.57 -7.63 -6.35
C LEU A 40 2.52 -6.93 -5.51
N ILE A 41 2.97 -6.30 -4.43
CA ILE A 41 2.13 -5.56 -3.49
C ILE A 41 2.54 -4.10 -3.57
N ARG A 42 1.56 -3.22 -3.79
CA ARG A 42 1.78 -1.78 -3.76
C ARG A 42 0.84 -1.11 -2.77
N ALA A 43 1.38 -0.19 -1.98
CA ALA A 43 0.61 0.62 -1.06
C ALA A 43 0.85 2.09 -1.37
N GLY A 44 -0.24 2.83 -1.57
CA GLY A 44 -0.20 4.26 -1.86
C GLY A 44 -0.85 5.07 -0.75
N PHE A 45 -0.19 6.17 -0.40
CA PHE A 45 -0.58 7.09 0.65
C PHE A 45 -0.61 8.50 0.09
N ALA A 46 -1.80 9.05 -0.08
CA ALA A 46 -2.04 10.44 -0.39
C ALA A 46 -2.84 11.09 0.73
N TYR A 47 -2.22 12.02 1.47
CA TYR A 47 -2.85 12.64 2.63
C TYR A 47 -3.98 13.58 2.22
N GLY A 48 -3.70 14.50 1.28
CA GLY A 48 -4.69 15.43 0.73
C GLY A 48 -5.48 16.24 1.76
N ASN A 49 -4.93 16.44 2.97
CA ASN A 49 -5.59 17.17 4.06
C ASN A 49 -7.03 16.69 4.36
N TYR A 50 -7.26 15.37 4.33
CA TYR A 50 -8.61 14.81 4.47
C TYR A 50 -9.28 15.10 5.83
N ASP A 51 -8.50 15.41 6.86
CA ASP A 51 -8.97 15.74 8.21
C ASP A 51 -9.03 17.25 8.48
N GLY A 52 -8.57 18.09 7.53
CA GLY A 52 -8.54 19.54 7.66
C GLY A 52 -7.49 20.06 8.64
N LEU A 53 -6.63 19.20 9.20
CA LEU A 53 -5.62 19.58 10.18
C LEU A 53 -4.35 20.16 9.53
N ASN A 54 -4.13 19.88 8.24
CA ASN A 54 -2.95 20.25 7.49
C ASN A 54 -1.64 19.79 8.18
N ILE A 55 -1.69 18.64 8.85
CA ILE A 55 -0.55 18.04 9.54
C ILE A 55 -0.13 16.81 8.74
N ASN A 56 1.09 16.81 8.23
CA ASN A 56 1.63 15.67 7.51
C ASN A 56 1.68 14.44 8.44
N PRO A 57 0.94 13.36 8.11
CA PRO A 57 0.87 12.17 8.93
C PRO A 57 2.19 11.40 8.87
N ARG A 58 2.79 11.19 10.04
CA ARG A 58 4.18 10.71 10.15
C ARG A 58 4.32 9.21 10.47
N PHE A 59 3.25 8.45 10.66
CA PHE A 59 3.35 7.23 11.49
C PHE A 59 2.44 6.05 11.10
N ALA A 60 2.43 5.66 9.83
CA ALA A 60 1.82 4.39 9.43
C ALA A 60 2.91 3.30 9.30
N ILE A 61 2.74 2.18 10.00
CA ILE A 61 3.59 1.00 9.81
C ILE A 61 2.82 -0.09 9.07
N LEU A 62 3.40 -0.59 7.98
CA LEU A 62 2.89 -1.72 7.23
C LEU A 62 3.58 -3.02 7.67
N TYR A 63 2.78 -4.05 7.91
CA TYR A 63 3.23 -5.41 8.16
C TYR A 63 2.68 -6.36 7.10
N ILE A 64 3.49 -7.33 6.70
CA ILE A 64 3.10 -8.48 5.92
C ILE A 64 3.22 -9.71 6.83
N GLY A 65 2.08 -10.23 7.28
CA GLY A 65 2.04 -11.23 8.35
C GLY A 65 2.77 -10.72 9.60
N PRO A 66 3.79 -11.44 10.11
CA PRO A 66 4.59 -10.99 11.24
C PRO A 66 5.72 -10.01 10.87
N ASN A 67 6.02 -9.82 9.58
CA ASN A 67 7.19 -9.10 9.13
C ASN A 67 6.90 -7.62 8.88
N LEU A 68 7.76 -6.74 9.39
CA LEU A 68 7.73 -5.31 9.06
C LEU A 68 8.01 -5.13 7.57
N TRP A 69 7.10 -4.48 6.86
CA TRP A 69 7.31 -4.07 5.47
C TRP A 69 7.95 -2.68 5.40
N ALA A 70 7.28 -1.65 5.96
CA ALA A 70 7.78 -0.28 5.87
C ALA A 70 7.17 0.64 6.93
N SER A 71 7.92 1.69 7.27
CA SER A 71 7.43 2.86 7.99
C SER A 71 7.18 4.01 7.00
N VAL A 72 6.00 4.61 7.05
CA VAL A 72 5.54 5.61 6.08
C VAL A 72 5.55 7.00 6.69
N TYR A 73 6.26 7.92 6.04
CA TYR A 73 6.22 9.36 6.28
C TYR A 73 5.59 10.02 5.07
N ALA A 74 4.28 10.30 5.12
CA ALA A 74 3.55 10.82 3.98
C ALA A 74 3.47 12.35 4.04
N GLU A 75 4.40 13.04 3.37
CA GLU A 75 4.33 14.51 3.27
C GLU A 75 3.34 15.00 2.20
N ARG A 76 3.23 14.28 1.07
CA ARG A 76 2.26 14.56 0.01
C ARG A 76 1.70 13.27 -0.57
N GLU A 77 2.55 12.52 -1.24
CA GLU A 77 2.24 11.22 -1.83
C GLU A 77 3.42 10.26 -1.62
N VAL A 78 3.16 9.07 -1.11
CA VAL A 78 4.16 8.01 -0.96
C VAL A 78 3.63 6.73 -1.56
N ASN A 79 4.46 6.11 -2.41
CA ASN A 79 4.17 4.83 -3.03
C ASN A 79 5.23 3.82 -2.63
N LEU A 80 4.79 2.72 -2.05
CA LEU A 80 5.63 1.61 -1.63
C LEU A 80 5.34 0.38 -2.48
N GLU A 81 6.39 -0.37 -2.79
CA GLU A 81 6.28 -1.59 -3.55
C GLU A 81 7.16 -2.70 -2.97
N ILE A 82 6.61 -3.91 -2.90
CA ILE A 82 7.33 -5.11 -2.52
C ILE A 82 6.83 -6.30 -3.34
N ILE A 83 7.76 -7.19 -3.70
CA ILE A 83 7.44 -8.51 -4.21
C ILE A 83 7.56 -9.50 -3.05
N HIS A 84 6.51 -10.27 -2.77
CA HIS A 84 6.51 -11.25 -1.70
C HIS A 84 6.10 -12.62 -2.21
N MET A 85 6.87 -13.65 -1.88
CA MET A 85 6.52 -15.03 -2.15
C MET A 85 5.51 -15.53 -1.11
N ALA A 86 4.34 -15.97 -1.57
CA ALA A 86 3.30 -16.49 -0.70
C ALA A 86 3.71 -17.81 -0.04
N LYS A 87 3.90 -17.80 1.28
CA LYS A 87 4.20 -19.00 2.08
C LYS A 87 2.96 -19.84 2.41
N SER A 88 1.77 -19.26 2.28
CA SER A 88 0.47 -19.85 2.62
C SER A 88 -0.61 -19.41 1.63
N ASN A 89 -1.79 -20.03 1.68
CA ASN A 89 -2.96 -19.66 0.87
C ASN A 89 -3.72 -18.41 1.39
N SER A 90 -3.15 -17.76 2.40
CA SER A 90 -3.67 -16.51 2.96
C SER A 90 -2.50 -15.61 3.33
N MET A 91 -2.74 -14.31 3.25
CA MET A 91 -1.78 -13.28 3.63
C MET A 91 -2.52 -12.14 4.33
N GLN A 92 -1.90 -11.61 5.37
CA GLN A 92 -2.42 -10.45 6.07
C GLN A 92 -1.52 -9.26 5.80
N ILE A 93 -2.12 -8.15 5.36
CA ILE A 93 -1.44 -6.86 5.29
C ILE A 93 -2.04 -5.97 6.36
N CYS A 94 -1.24 -5.61 7.35
CA CYS A 94 -1.71 -4.81 8.48
C CYS A 94 -1.11 -3.41 8.45
N LEU A 95 -1.97 -2.43 8.67
CA LEU A 95 -1.64 -1.04 8.87
C LEU A 95 -1.75 -0.75 10.38
N VAL A 96 -0.66 -0.34 11.01
CA VAL A 96 -0.57 -0.08 12.44
C VAL A 96 -0.30 1.39 12.68
N LYS A 97 -1.05 1.99 13.62
CA LYS A 97 -0.86 3.36 14.10
C LYS A 97 0.31 3.40 15.08
N THR A 98 1.32 4.23 14.83
CA THR A 98 2.44 4.42 15.77
C THR A 98 2.60 5.84 16.30
N GLY A 99 1.71 6.76 15.91
CA GLY A 99 1.71 8.14 16.39
C GLY A 99 0.32 8.65 16.76
N THR A 100 0.20 9.95 16.95
CA THR A 100 -1.07 10.61 17.33
C THR A 100 -2.02 10.76 16.14
N THR A 101 -1.47 10.90 14.92
CA THR A 101 -2.22 11.09 13.67
C THR A 101 -3.00 9.85 13.26
N THR A 102 -4.18 10.05 12.69
CA THR A 102 -5.00 8.96 12.16
C THR A 102 -4.33 8.34 10.93
N HIS A 103 -4.14 7.03 10.97
CA HIS A 103 -3.54 6.29 9.87
C HIS A 103 -4.58 6.09 8.76
N PHE A 104 -4.12 6.16 7.53
CA PHE A 104 -4.93 6.06 6.33
C PHE A 104 -4.18 5.29 5.25
N ILE A 105 -4.91 4.79 4.28
CA ILE A 105 -4.36 4.21 3.06
C ILE A 105 -5.26 4.61 1.89
N SER A 106 -4.65 5.07 0.81
CA SER A 106 -5.37 5.49 -0.40
C SER A 106 -5.51 4.31 -1.36
N THR A 107 -4.45 3.51 -1.53
CA THR A 107 -4.45 2.37 -2.43
C THR A 107 -3.73 1.17 -1.83
N LEU A 108 -4.28 -0.02 -2.06
CA LEU A 108 -3.61 -1.29 -1.82
C LEU A 108 -3.82 -2.18 -3.04
N GLU A 109 -2.75 -2.39 -3.81
CA GLU A 109 -2.77 -3.22 -5.00
C GLU A 109 -2.08 -4.56 -4.72
N LEU A 110 -2.72 -5.64 -5.16
CA LEU A 110 -2.16 -6.99 -5.10
C LEU A 110 -2.22 -7.58 -6.50
N ARG A 111 -1.05 -7.93 -7.06
CA ARG A 111 -0.95 -8.52 -8.39
C ARG A 111 -0.11 -9.80 -8.36
N PRO A 112 -0.65 -10.96 -8.77
CA PRO A 112 0.17 -12.15 -8.95
C PRO A 112 1.17 -11.94 -10.09
N LEU A 113 2.40 -12.36 -9.88
CA LEU A 113 3.45 -12.40 -10.87
C LEU A 113 3.57 -13.82 -11.44
N ARG A 114 4.03 -13.93 -12.68
CA ARG A 114 4.38 -15.23 -13.26
C ARG A 114 5.65 -15.74 -12.55
N ASN A 115 5.75 -17.06 -12.39
CA ASN A 115 6.88 -17.68 -11.70
C ASN A 115 8.23 -17.43 -12.41
N ASP A 116 8.21 -17.12 -13.71
CA ASP A 116 9.37 -16.78 -14.53
C ASP A 116 9.72 -15.28 -14.50
N ALA A 117 8.90 -14.43 -13.87
CA ALA A 117 9.14 -12.98 -13.87
C ALA A 117 10.35 -12.59 -13.00
N TYR A 118 10.61 -13.33 -11.93
CA TYR A 118 11.74 -13.11 -11.02
C TYR A 118 12.18 -14.45 -10.41
N SER A 119 13.43 -14.83 -10.62
CA SER A 119 14.07 -15.93 -9.89
C SER A 119 14.46 -15.45 -8.50
N THR A 120 13.66 -15.82 -7.48
CA THR A 120 13.98 -15.51 -6.08
C THR A 120 14.23 -16.82 -5.33
N GLN A 121 15.35 -16.90 -4.59
CA GLN A 121 15.70 -18.11 -3.83
C GLN A 121 14.78 -18.30 -2.62
N SER A 122 14.33 -17.21 -1.98
CA SER A 122 13.25 -17.12 -0.98
C SER A 122 13.14 -15.67 -0.49
N GLY A 123 11.95 -15.23 -0.06
CA GLY A 123 11.78 -13.98 0.69
C GLY A 123 11.04 -12.86 -0.03
N SER A 124 11.14 -11.65 0.52
CA SER A 124 10.53 -10.43 -0.04
C SER A 124 11.59 -9.56 -0.70
N LEU A 125 11.27 -8.93 -1.83
CA LEU A 125 12.13 -7.97 -2.53
C LEU A 125 11.50 -6.59 -2.51
N GLN A 126 12.22 -5.61 -2.00
CA GLN A 126 11.82 -4.21 -2.05
C GLN A 126 12.26 -3.57 -3.37
N LEU A 127 11.41 -2.71 -3.95
CA LEU A 127 11.77 -1.95 -5.14
C LEU A 127 12.88 -0.94 -4.81
N VAL A 128 13.99 -1.00 -5.56
CA VAL A 128 15.10 -0.02 -5.46
C VAL A 128 14.89 1.14 -6.45
N CYS A 129 14.66 0.83 -7.74
CA CYS A 129 14.38 1.82 -8.78
C CYS A 129 13.62 1.18 -9.95
N ARG A 130 12.93 2.00 -10.74
CA ARG A 130 12.25 1.59 -11.96
C ARG A 130 12.43 2.65 -13.04
N GLU A 131 12.97 2.24 -14.17
CA GLU A 131 12.97 3.02 -15.41
C GLU A 131 11.86 2.47 -16.31
N PHE A 132 10.93 3.33 -16.74
CA PHE A 132 9.81 2.94 -17.59
C PHE A 132 9.87 3.63 -18.95
N PRO A 133 9.96 2.88 -20.06
CA PRO A 133 9.30 3.27 -21.30
C PRO A 133 7.78 3.01 -21.18
N LYS A 134 6.95 3.94 -21.67
CA LYS A 134 5.48 3.90 -21.56
C LYS A 134 4.89 2.59 -22.12
N VAL A 135 4.32 1.74 -21.26
CA VAL A 135 3.35 0.69 -21.68
C VAL A 135 2.27 0.53 -20.60
N GLU A 136 1.02 0.56 -21.03
CA GLU A 136 -0.18 0.47 -20.19
C GLU A 136 -0.61 -1.00 -20.07
N LEU A 137 -0.83 -1.50 -18.84
CA LEU A 137 -1.35 -2.84 -18.57
C LEU A 137 -2.52 -2.73 -17.61
N SER A 138 -3.60 -3.48 -17.85
CA SER A 138 -4.79 -3.44 -16.98
C SER A 138 -4.47 -3.98 -15.59
N ILE A 139 -4.69 -3.15 -14.56
CA ILE A 139 -4.45 -3.48 -13.15
C ILE A 139 -5.80 -3.69 -12.47
N ARG A 140 -5.96 -4.79 -11.73
CA ARG A 140 -7.04 -4.88 -10.72
C ARG A 140 -6.60 -4.06 -9.52
N VAL A 141 -7.24 -2.91 -9.34
CA VAL A 141 -6.99 -2.00 -8.23
C VAL A 141 -8.12 -2.20 -7.21
N ILE A 142 -7.78 -2.54 -5.98
CA ILE A 142 -8.71 -2.35 -4.87
C ILE A 142 -8.63 -0.86 -4.54
N LYS A 143 -9.61 -0.11 -5.04
CA LYS A 143 -9.76 1.33 -4.82
C LYS A 143 -10.70 1.50 -3.63
N PHE A 144 -10.30 2.32 -2.67
CA PHE A 144 -11.20 2.84 -1.66
C PHE A 144 -11.98 4.03 -2.23
#